data_AF-A0A441TMJ9-F1
#
_entry.id   AF-A0A441TMJ9-F1
#
_cell.length_a   1.000
_cell.length_b   1.000
_cell.length_c   1.000
_cell.angle_alpha   90.00
_cell.angle_beta   90.00
_cell.angle_gamma   90.00
#
_symmetry.space_group_name_H-M   'P 1'
#
loop_
_entity.id
_entity.type
_entity.pdbx_description
1 polymer ?
#
loop_
_entity_poly.entity_id
_entity_poly.type
_entity_poly.pdbx_seq_one_letter_code
_entity_poly.pdbx_strand_id
1 'polypeptide(L)'
;AFATAKKVVLLIDEIDKADIEFPNDLLQELDRMEFFVYETGETIRAAVRPIVIITSNNEKELPDAFLRRCFFHYIRFPDVET
;
A
#
# COMPACT_ATOMS: atom_id res chain seq x y z
N ALA A 1 3.38 -9.92 6.60
CA ALA A 1 3.61 -10.11 5.15
C ALA A 1 5.09 -10.18 4.77
N PHE A 2 5.97 -9.36 5.35
CA PHE A 2 7.37 -9.29 4.87
C PHE A 2 8.26 -10.44 5.38
N ALA A 3 7.98 -10.95 6.58
CA ALA A 3 8.71 -12.08 7.15
C ALA A 3 8.24 -13.48 6.66
N THR A 4 7.27 -13.57 5.75
CA THR A 4 6.78 -14.89 5.29
C THR A 4 7.67 -15.47 4.18
N ALA A 5 7.87 -16.79 4.24
CA ALA A 5 8.59 -17.54 3.21
C ALA A 5 7.72 -17.87 1.97
N LYS A 6 6.43 -17.54 2.00
CA LYS A 6 5.49 -17.78 0.88
C LYS A 6 5.03 -16.47 0.26
N LYS A 7 4.69 -16.49 -1.03
CA LYS A 7 4.08 -15.34 -1.70
C LYS A 7 2.69 -15.08 -1.08
N VAL A 8 2.45 -13.84 -0.69
CA VAL A 8 1.20 -13.39 -0.06
C VAL A 8 0.67 -12.13 -0.74
N VAL A 9 -0.59 -11.84 -0.46
CA VAL A 9 -1.23 -10.56 -0.79
C VAL A 9 -1.23 -9.69 0.47
N LEU A 10 -0.78 -8.44 0.34
CA LEU A 10 -0.92 -7.40 1.36
C LEU A 10 -2.01 -6.43 0.90
N LEU A 11 -3.09 -6.33 1.67
CA LEU A 11 -4.13 -5.33 1.47
C LEU A 11 -3.86 -4.14 2.40
N ILE A 12 -3.77 -2.94 1.82
CA ILE A 12 -3.80 -1.68 2.55
C ILE A 12 -5.15 -1.06 2.28
N ASP A 13 -5.98 -0.96 3.30
CA ASP A 13 -7.35 -0.48 3.16
C ASP A 13 -7.44 1.03 3.39
N GLU A 14 -8.30 1.70 2.63
CA GLU A 14 -8.67 3.12 2.79
C GLU A 14 -7.47 4.05 3.01
N ILE A 15 -6.47 3.97 2.12
CA ILE A 15 -5.20 4.71 2.25
C ILE A 15 -5.39 6.23 2.39
N ASP A 16 -6.49 6.75 1.84
CA ASP A 16 -6.88 8.16 1.86
C ASP A 16 -7.37 8.66 3.22
N LYS A 17 -7.66 7.76 4.17
CA LYS A 17 -7.98 8.16 5.56
C LYS A 17 -6.75 8.49 6.38
N ALA A 18 -5.57 8.02 5.97
CA ALA A 18 -4.32 8.35 6.61
C ALA A 18 -3.96 9.85 6.45
N ASP A 19 -2.96 10.28 7.21
CA ASP A 19 -2.39 11.62 7.08
C ASP A 19 -1.66 11.77 5.73
N ILE A 20 -1.56 13.00 5.23
CA ILE A 20 -1.02 13.30 3.89
C ILE A 20 0.46 12.88 3.71
N GLU A 21 1.19 12.75 4.81
CA GLU A 21 2.59 12.32 4.83
C GLU A 21 2.71 10.80 4.61
N PHE A 22 1.74 10.03 5.08
CA PHE A 22 1.79 8.57 5.10
C PHE A 22 1.93 7.92 3.70
N PRO A 23 1.17 8.32 2.65
CA PRO A 23 1.39 7.79 1.31
C PRO A 23 2.79 8.08 0.78
N ASN A 24 3.37 9.23 1.11
CA ASN A 24 4.72 9.58 0.69
C ASN A 24 5.77 8.74 1.42
N ASP A 25 5.58 8.52 2.72
CA ASP A 25 6.45 7.65 3.50
C ASP A 25 6.43 6.24 2.95
N LEU A 26 5.27 5.70 2.54
CA LEU A 26 5.19 4.36 1.94
C LEU A 26 5.94 4.20 0.61
N LEU A 27 6.34 5.29 -0.05
CA LEU A 27 6.97 5.22 -1.38
C LEU A 27 8.27 4.40 -1.37
N GLN A 28 9.14 4.69 -0.42
CA GLN A 28 10.46 4.07 -0.35
C GLN A 28 10.33 2.62 0.13
N GLU A 29 9.40 2.39 1.04
CA GLU A 29 9.13 1.14 1.72
C GLU A 29 8.53 0.12 0.75
N LEU A 30 7.57 0.54 -0.07
CA LEU A 30 6.97 -0.28 -1.12
C LEU A 30 7.91 -0.51 -2.30
N ASP A 31 8.85 0.41 -2.57
CA ASP A 31 9.84 0.23 -3.62
C ASP A 31 10.92 -0.79 -3.21
N ARG A 32 11.50 -0.58 -2.01
CA ARG A 32 12.56 -1.42 -1.45
C ARG A 32 12.06 -2.73 -0.86
N MET A 33 10.77 -2.82 -0.56
CA MET A 33 10.17 -3.92 0.19
C MET A 33 10.89 -4.13 1.52
N GLU A 34 11.10 -3.03 2.24
CA GLU A 34 11.84 -2.96 3.50
C GLU A 34 11.28 -1.83 4.38
N PHE A 35 11.15 -2.07 5.68
CA PHE A 35 10.73 -1.08 6.67
C PHE A 35 11.70 -1.08 7.84
N PHE A 36 12.04 0.09 8.38
CA PHE A 36 12.73 0.19 9.66
C PHE A 36 11.72 0.42 10.77
N VAL A 37 11.71 -0.48 11.77
CA VAL A 37 10.80 -0.41 12.92
C VAL A 37 11.57 0.23 14.07
N TYR A 38 11.30 1.49 14.36
CA TYR A 38 12.04 2.27 15.35
C TYR A 38 11.92 1.69 16.77
N GLU A 39 10.77 1.13 17.11
CA GLU A 39 10.47 0.56 18.42
C GLU A 39 11.30 -0.68 18.74
N THR A 40 11.68 -1.45 17.71
CA THR A 40 12.52 -2.65 17.84
C THR A 40 13.96 -2.41 17.43
N GLY A 41 14.24 -1.32 16.70
CA GLY A 41 15.55 -1.04 16.12
C GLY A 41 15.91 -1.97 14.95
N GLU A 42 14.92 -2.63 14.36
CA GLU A 42 15.13 -3.65 13.32
C GLU A 42 14.69 -3.17 11.94
N THR A 43 15.46 -3.59 10.93
CA THR A 43 15.06 -3.45 9.53
C THR A 43 14.40 -4.76 9.06
N ILE A 44 13.11 -4.71 8.74
CA ILE A 44 12.36 -5.85 8.22
C ILE A 44 12.31 -5.78 6.70
N ARG A 45 12.93 -6.75 6.03
CA ARG A 45 12.94 -6.88 4.57
C ARG A 45 12.09 -8.05 4.11
N ALA A 46 11.32 -7.87 3.04
CA ALA A 46 10.53 -8.94 2.45
C ALA A 46 11.44 -10.04 1.85
N ALA A 47 11.31 -11.27 2.35
CA ALA A 47 11.99 -12.43 1.75
C ALA A 47 11.40 -12.79 0.38
N VAL A 48 10.07 -12.68 0.26
CA VAL A 48 9.32 -12.85 -0.98
C VAL A 48 8.48 -11.60 -1.21
N ARG A 49 8.67 -10.93 -2.35
CA ARG A 49 7.94 -9.69 -2.68
C ARG A 49 6.43 -9.97 -2.76
N PRO A 50 5.60 -9.38 -1.88
CA PRO A 50 4.17 -9.59 -1.89
C PRO A 50 3.51 -8.91 -3.08
N ILE A 51 2.29 -9.34 -3.41
CA ILE A 51 1.38 -8.53 -4.24
C ILE A 51 0.71 -7.54 -3.31
N VAL A 52 0.82 -6.25 -3.61
CA VAL A 52 0.21 -5.18 -2.79
C VAL A 52 -1.06 -4.70 -3.49
N ILE A 53 -2.17 -4.74 -2.77
CA ILE A 53 -3.45 -4.16 -3.18
C ILE A 53 -3.72 -3.01 -2.23
N ILE A 54 -4.06 -1.86 -2.81
CA ILE A 54 -4.35 -0.64 -2.05
C ILE A 54 -5.74 -0.20 -2.47
N THR A 55 -6.61 0.06 -1.50
CA THR A 55 -7.95 0.61 -1.73
C THR A 55 -7.99 2.05 -1.27
N SER A 56 -8.88 2.82 -1.90
CA SER A 56 -9.15 4.22 -1.58
C SER A 56 -10.61 4.48 -1.92
N ASN A 57 -11.28 5.26 -1.07
CA ASN A 57 -12.63 5.74 -1.34
C ASN A 57 -12.64 7.04 -2.16
N ASN A 58 -11.45 7.54 -2.53
CA ASN A 58 -11.25 8.83 -3.17
C ASN A 58 -11.84 10.00 -2.34
N GLU A 59 -11.77 9.90 -1.00
CA GLU A 59 -12.17 10.97 -0.07
C GLU A 59 -11.12 12.09 -0.02
N LYS A 60 -9.84 11.74 -0.18
CA LYS A 60 -8.71 12.67 -0.30
C LYS A 60 -7.88 12.31 -1.53
N GLU A 61 -7.38 13.34 -2.22
CA GLU A 61 -6.46 13.14 -3.32
C GLU A 61 -5.13 12.56 -2.83
N LEU A 62 -4.69 11.48 -3.47
CA LEU A 62 -3.38 10.90 -3.24
C LEU A 62 -2.32 11.63 -4.07
N PRO A 63 -1.10 11.84 -3.53
CA PRO A 63 -0.03 12.50 -4.27
C PRO A 63 0.28 11.80 -5.59
N ASP A 64 0.50 12.56 -6.67
CA ASP A 64 0.88 12.03 -7.99
C ASP A 64 2.11 11.11 -7.93
N ALA A 65 3.05 11.39 -7.03
CA ALA A 65 4.23 10.55 -6.82
C ALA A 65 3.85 9.12 -6.38
N PHE A 66 2.80 8.97 -5.57
CA PHE A 66 2.27 7.68 -5.15
C PHE A 66 1.53 7.00 -6.31
N LEU A 67 0.61 7.72 -6.96
CA LEU A 67 -0.18 7.19 -8.08
C LEU A 67 0.69 6.69 -9.24
N ARG A 68 1.79 7.38 -9.57
CA ARG A 68 2.72 6.95 -10.63
C ARG A 68 3.44 5.63 -10.37
N ARG A 69 3.40 5.10 -9.14
CA ARG A 69 3.97 3.80 -8.77
C ARG A 69 2.91 2.70 -8.64
N CYS A 70 1.64 3.03 -8.89
CA CYS A 70 0.52 2.10 -8.80
C CYS A 70 -0.10 1.84 -10.18
N PHE A 71 -0.57 0.62 -10.39
CA PHE A 71 -1.55 0.36 -11.44
C PHE A 71 -2.93 0.71 -10.90
N PHE A 72 -3.55 1.74 -11.47
CA PHE A 72 -4.84 2.23 -11.03
C PHE A 72 -5.98 1.42 -11.67
N HIS A 73 -6.92 0.96 -10.85
CA HIS A 73 -8.16 0.32 -11.29
C HIS A 73 -9.35 0.96 -10.57
N TYR A 74 -10.25 1.56 -11.33
CA TYR A 74 -11.48 2.13 -10.81
C TYR A 74 -12.58 1.06 -10.74
N ILE A 75 -13.12 0.85 -9.55
CA ILE A 75 -14.26 -0.05 -9.31
C ILE A 75 -15.52 0.80 -9.30
N ARG A 76 -16.43 0.52 -10.24
CA ARG A 76 -17.75 1.13 -10.26
C ARG A 76 -18.60 0.54 -9.14
N PHE A 77 -19.44 1.38 -8.52
CA PHE A 77 -20.49 0.88 -7.66
C PHE A 77 -21.40 -0.07 -8.45
N PRO A 78 -21.94 -1.12 -7.81
CA PRO A 78 -22.87 -2.03 -8.46
C PRO A 78 -24.13 -1.27 -8.88
N ASP A 79 -24.63 -1.58 -10.07
CA ASP A 79 -25.95 -1.14 -10.49
C ASP A 79 -27.00 -1.95 -9.73
N VAL A 80 -28.17 -1.36 -9.44
CA VAL A 80 -29.23 -1.99 -8.64
C VAL A 80 -29.70 -3.37 -9.20
N GLU A 81 -29.39 -3.66 -10.45
CA GLU A 81 -29.80 -4.86 -11.19
C GLU A 81 -28.73 -5.99 -11.23
N THR A 82 -27.52 -5.77 -10.69
CA THR A 82 -26.40 -6.74 -10.64
C THR A 82 -25.74 -6.79 -9.27
#